data_AF-A0A7J5XUV7-F1
#
_entry.id   AF-A0A7J5XUV7-F1
#
_cell.length_a   1.000
_cell.length_b   1.000
_cell.length_c   1.000
_cell.angle_alpha   90.00
_cell.angle_beta   90.00
_cell.angle_gamma   90.00
#
_symmetry.space_group_name_H-M   'P 1'
#
loop_
_entity.id
_entity.type
_entity.pdbx_description
1 polymer ?
#
loop_
_entity_poly.entity_id
_entity_poly.type
_entity_poly.pdbx_seq_one_letter_code
_entity_poly.pdbx_strand_id
1 'polypeptide(L)'
;MHSDMALRHYTLDFKLSTAVDSATTVPHLLSIFHEQEMTETVHETNGHGYLGTFVGKNGRLAILRVHSHGLVTVDLQCYEEDNIAQLDNLLNALETKLKMILNGNITRIKRLPALVRGAEVDRYWPTTDDRLLEYDMDQLVYEEDSPYQNIKILHSQQYGNVLILDDDINLAESDLTYTQAIMGNGRESYAGKEVLILGGGDGGILFEMKVIDACKKYMRRTCGNILDSLEGDCYQILVEDCVPVLRKYVQEGKTFDYGNAQTMTEALRLYEEQLKKLSCPVGFSKEVIVSKQCDHAQ
;
A
#
# COMPACT_ATOMS: atom_id res chain seq x y z
N MET A 1 0.72 29.82 -3.05
CA MET A 1 -0.23 28.70 -3.17
C MET A 1 0.22 27.89 -4.36
N HIS A 2 1.04 26.85 -4.12
CA HIS A 2 1.12 25.76 -5.08
C HIS A 2 -0.18 24.97 -4.86
N SER A 3 -1.08 24.95 -5.84
CA SER A 3 -2.10 23.91 -5.83
C SER A 3 -1.34 22.62 -6.11
N ASP A 4 -1.30 21.72 -5.13
CA ASP A 4 -0.78 20.37 -5.35
C ASP A 4 -1.70 19.72 -6.38
N MET A 5 -1.18 19.62 -7.60
CA MET A 5 -1.95 19.25 -8.77
C MET A 5 -1.84 17.74 -8.95
N ALA A 6 -2.84 17.01 -8.48
CA ALA A 6 -2.94 15.57 -8.73
C ALA A 6 -3.45 15.29 -10.16
N LEU A 7 -2.96 14.20 -10.73
CA LEU A 7 -3.36 13.70 -12.05
C LEU A 7 -4.21 12.45 -11.89
N ARG A 8 -5.38 12.40 -12.52
CA ARG A 8 -6.17 11.17 -12.66
C ARG A 8 -5.82 10.50 -13.98
N HIS A 9 -5.46 9.22 -13.92
CA HIS A 9 -5.08 8.40 -15.06
C HIS A 9 -6.08 7.24 -15.20
N TYR A 10 -6.91 7.34 -16.22
CA TYR A 10 -7.90 6.35 -16.60
C TYR A 10 -7.34 5.42 -17.68
N THR A 11 -7.70 4.14 -17.58
CA THR A 11 -7.33 3.11 -18.55
C THR A 11 -8.56 2.37 -19.05
N LEU A 12 -8.55 2.03 -20.33
CA LEU A 12 -9.61 1.26 -20.97
C LEU A 12 -9.02 0.32 -22.02
N ASP A 13 -9.20 -0.98 -21.80
CA ASP A 13 -8.62 -2.03 -22.63
C ASP A 13 -9.70 -2.84 -23.34
N PHE A 14 -9.49 -3.08 -24.64
CA PHE A 14 -10.28 -3.98 -25.47
C PHE A 14 -9.40 -5.09 -26.02
N LYS A 15 -9.61 -6.31 -25.52
CA LYS A 15 -9.01 -7.52 -26.09
C LYS A 15 -9.89 -8.02 -27.22
N LEU A 16 -9.29 -8.26 -28.37
CA LEU A 16 -9.96 -8.65 -29.59
C LEU A 16 -9.65 -10.11 -29.95
N SER A 17 -10.54 -10.76 -30.68
CA SER A 17 -10.37 -12.14 -31.16
C SER A 17 -9.35 -12.22 -32.29
N THR A 18 -9.26 -11.15 -33.10
CA THR A 18 -8.30 -11.00 -34.20
C THR A 18 -7.80 -9.55 -34.25
N ALA A 19 -6.60 -9.34 -34.80
CA ALA A 19 -6.08 -8.00 -35.01
C ALA A 19 -6.97 -7.22 -35.99
N VAL A 20 -7.16 -5.93 -35.71
CA VAL A 20 -7.89 -5.04 -36.61
C VAL A 20 -6.97 -4.53 -37.70
N ASP A 21 -7.51 -4.35 -38.90
CA ASP A 21 -6.83 -3.58 -39.93
C ASP A 21 -6.78 -2.11 -39.50
N SER A 22 -5.58 -1.65 -39.17
CA SER A 22 -5.36 -0.30 -38.66
C SER A 22 -5.72 0.76 -39.71
N ALA A 23 -5.51 0.49 -41.00
CA ALA A 23 -5.78 1.47 -42.05
C ALA A 23 -7.27 1.82 -42.16
N THR A 24 -8.15 0.84 -41.92
CA THR A 24 -9.61 1.02 -41.98
C THR A 24 -10.22 1.36 -40.63
N THR A 25 -9.69 0.80 -39.54
CA THR A 25 -10.30 0.95 -38.21
C THR A 25 -9.89 2.25 -37.52
N VAL A 26 -8.63 2.65 -37.63
CA VAL A 26 -8.11 3.83 -36.92
C VAL A 26 -8.89 5.09 -37.25
N PRO A 27 -9.17 5.46 -38.52
CA PRO A 27 -9.91 6.68 -38.84
C PRO A 27 -11.26 6.82 -38.09
N HIS A 28 -11.95 5.70 -37.87
CA HIS A 28 -13.19 5.68 -37.09
C HIS A 28 -12.93 5.87 -35.58
N LEU A 29 -11.84 5.32 -35.05
CA LEU A 29 -11.42 5.54 -33.66
C LEU A 29 -11.00 7.00 -33.41
N LEU A 30 -10.34 7.63 -34.38
CA LEU A 30 -9.88 9.01 -34.29
C LEU A 30 -11.02 10.02 -34.17
N SER A 31 -12.16 9.74 -34.84
CA SER A 31 -13.32 10.63 -34.80
C SER A 31 -13.79 10.89 -33.37
N ILE A 32 -13.59 9.93 -32.45
CA ILE A 32 -13.97 10.07 -31.04
C ILE A 32 -13.21 11.23 -30.38
N PHE A 33 -11.91 11.37 -30.68
CA PHE A 33 -11.06 12.41 -30.10
C PHE A 33 -11.18 13.74 -30.85
N HIS A 34 -11.39 13.70 -32.16
CA HIS A 34 -11.65 14.91 -32.96
C HIS A 34 -12.96 15.60 -32.56
N GLU A 35 -14.01 14.83 -32.23
CA GLU A 35 -15.26 15.36 -31.66
C GLU A 35 -15.08 16.03 -30.29
N GLN A 36 -13.96 15.80 -29.61
CA GLN A 36 -13.57 16.45 -28.36
C GLN A 36 -12.59 17.60 -28.57
N GLU A 37 -12.39 18.03 -29.81
CA GLU A 37 -11.46 19.10 -30.20
C GLU A 37 -10.01 18.82 -29.74
N MET A 38 -9.59 17.55 -29.69
CA MET A 38 -8.23 17.19 -29.33
C MET A 38 -7.31 17.22 -30.56
N THR A 39 -6.12 17.78 -30.38
CA THR A 39 -5.07 17.82 -31.42
C THR A 39 -4.31 16.51 -31.42
N GLU A 40 -4.20 15.88 -32.58
CA GLU A 40 -3.58 14.57 -32.76
C GLU A 40 -2.12 14.67 -33.21
N THR A 41 -1.29 13.77 -32.69
CA THR A 41 0.03 13.43 -33.24
C THR A 41 0.09 11.93 -33.44
N VAL A 42 0.38 11.52 -34.68
CA VAL A 42 0.51 10.12 -35.07
C VAL A 42 1.98 9.72 -35.06
N HIS A 43 2.27 8.56 -34.49
CA HIS A 43 3.64 8.04 -34.39
C HIS A 43 3.82 6.82 -35.29
N GLU A 44 4.97 6.74 -35.97
CA GLU A 44 5.38 5.55 -36.71
C GLU A 44 5.76 4.42 -35.74
N THR A 45 5.26 3.21 -35.98
CA THR A 45 5.44 2.08 -35.07
C THR A 45 6.20 0.90 -35.67
N ASN A 46 6.81 1.07 -36.86
CA ASN A 46 7.55 0.02 -37.57
C ASN A 46 6.77 -1.31 -37.72
N GLY A 47 5.47 -1.22 -38.02
CA GLY A 47 4.61 -2.40 -38.20
C GLY A 47 3.99 -2.94 -36.91
N HIS A 48 4.25 -2.33 -35.75
CA HIS A 48 3.63 -2.69 -34.47
C HIS A 48 2.27 -2.02 -34.23
N GLY A 49 1.49 -1.74 -35.29
CA GLY A 49 0.15 -1.16 -35.22
C GLY A 49 0.11 0.37 -35.24
N TYR A 50 -0.77 0.97 -34.45
CA TYR A 50 -1.00 2.43 -34.41
C TYR A 50 -0.75 3.00 -33.03
N LEU A 51 -0.15 4.20 -32.96
CA LEU A 51 -0.03 5.00 -31.76
C LEU A 51 -0.43 6.44 -32.08
N GLY A 52 -1.51 6.90 -31.47
CA GLY A 52 -1.98 8.28 -31.54
C GLY A 52 -1.88 8.93 -30.17
N THR A 53 -1.30 10.12 -30.10
CA THR A 53 -1.33 10.98 -28.92
C THR A 53 -2.24 12.15 -29.18
N PHE A 54 -3.13 12.45 -28.24
CA PHE A 54 -4.12 13.51 -28.36
C PHE A 54 -3.96 14.48 -27.21
N VAL A 55 -3.84 15.77 -27.52
CA VAL A 55 -3.78 16.85 -26.54
C VAL A 55 -5.05 17.69 -26.66
N GLY A 56 -5.84 17.70 -25.59
CA GLY A 56 -7.07 18.48 -25.49
C GLY A 56 -6.88 19.78 -24.72
N LYS A 57 -7.99 20.48 -24.49
CA LYS A 57 -8.04 21.65 -23.60
C LYS A 57 -7.56 21.27 -22.19
N ASN A 58 -7.08 22.27 -21.45
CA ASN A 58 -6.59 22.14 -20.07
C ASN A 58 -5.44 21.13 -19.89
N GLY A 59 -4.66 20.85 -20.94
CA GLY A 59 -3.52 19.91 -20.86
C GLY A 59 -3.93 18.44 -20.78
N ARG A 60 -5.21 18.11 -21.04
CA ARG A 60 -5.68 16.72 -21.10
C ARG A 60 -4.91 15.95 -22.16
N LEU A 61 -4.42 14.77 -21.77
CA LEU A 61 -3.65 13.88 -22.64
C LEU A 61 -4.42 12.58 -22.81
N ALA A 62 -4.66 12.17 -24.05
CA ALA A 62 -5.11 10.81 -24.34
C ALA A 62 -4.11 10.09 -25.23
N ILE A 63 -3.98 8.79 -25.04
CA ILE A 63 -3.17 7.91 -25.88
C ILE A 63 -4.07 6.79 -26.38
N LEU A 64 -4.16 6.63 -27.70
CA LEU A 64 -4.78 5.48 -28.34
C LEU A 64 -3.68 4.57 -28.87
N ARG A 65 -3.67 3.32 -28.40
CA ARG A 65 -2.79 2.29 -28.94
C ARG A 65 -3.63 1.19 -29.59
N VAL A 66 -3.42 0.96 -30.88
CA VAL A 66 -3.94 -0.22 -31.58
C VAL A 66 -2.78 -1.15 -31.84
N HIS A 67 -2.74 -2.30 -31.16
CA HIS A 67 -1.67 -3.27 -31.31
C HIS A 67 -1.94 -4.21 -32.48
N SER A 68 -0.88 -4.65 -33.15
CA SER A 68 -0.90 -5.64 -34.24
C SER A 68 -1.40 -7.04 -33.84
N HIS A 69 -1.63 -7.28 -32.54
CA HIS A 69 -1.99 -8.59 -31.98
C HIS A 69 -3.34 -8.58 -31.24
N GLY A 70 -4.29 -7.77 -31.69
CA GLY A 70 -5.68 -7.83 -31.19
C GLY A 70 -5.87 -7.21 -29.80
N LEU A 71 -5.19 -6.10 -29.53
CA LEU A 71 -5.40 -5.30 -28.32
C LEU A 71 -5.56 -3.84 -28.73
N VAL A 72 -6.56 -3.16 -28.17
CA VAL A 72 -6.70 -1.71 -28.24
C VAL A 72 -6.72 -1.18 -26.82
N THR A 73 -5.83 -0.23 -26.50
CA THR A 73 -5.81 0.44 -25.19
C THR A 73 -6.02 1.93 -25.36
N VAL A 74 -6.69 2.51 -24.38
CA VAL A 74 -6.82 3.96 -24.25
C VAL A 74 -6.38 4.38 -22.85
N ASP A 75 -5.43 5.30 -22.81
CA ASP A 75 -5.03 6.03 -21.61
C ASP A 75 -5.58 7.44 -21.69
N LEU A 76 -6.17 7.93 -20.60
CA LEU A 76 -6.63 9.31 -20.48
C LEU A 76 -6.13 9.91 -19.17
N GLN A 77 -5.40 11.01 -19.29
CA GLN A 77 -4.83 11.77 -18.19
C GLN A 77 -5.46 13.15 -18.13
N CYS A 78 -5.92 13.53 -16.94
CA CYS A 78 -6.52 14.82 -16.66
C CYS A 78 -6.16 15.29 -15.25
N TYR A 79 -6.22 16.59 -15.01
CA TYR A 79 -6.03 17.14 -13.68
C TYR A 79 -7.25 16.86 -12.80
N GLU A 80 -7.04 16.72 -11.49
CA GLU A 80 -8.11 16.46 -10.54
C GLU A 80 -9.17 17.59 -10.47
N GLU A 81 -8.77 18.83 -10.80
CA GLU A 81 -9.67 19.98 -10.88
C GLU A 81 -10.68 19.89 -12.04
N ASP A 82 -10.49 18.98 -13.01
CA ASP A 82 -11.46 18.75 -14.07
C ASP A 82 -12.78 18.20 -13.50
N ASN A 83 -13.91 18.60 -14.09
CA ASN A 83 -15.23 18.13 -13.67
C ASN A 83 -15.37 16.61 -13.88
N ILE A 84 -15.34 15.84 -12.79
CA ILE A 84 -15.38 14.37 -12.78
C ILE A 84 -16.60 13.84 -13.55
N ALA A 85 -17.78 14.44 -13.36
CA ALA A 85 -18.99 13.98 -14.03
C ALA A 85 -18.91 14.15 -15.56
N GLN A 86 -18.31 15.24 -16.03
CA GLN A 86 -18.06 15.43 -17.47
C GLN A 86 -17.05 14.42 -18.01
N LEU A 87 -16.02 14.09 -17.22
CA LEU A 87 -15.01 13.12 -17.60
C LEU A 87 -15.54 11.69 -17.66
N ASP A 88 -16.36 11.30 -16.68
CA ASP A 88 -17.04 10.01 -16.70
C ASP A 88 -17.97 9.89 -17.90
N ASN A 89 -18.70 10.96 -18.25
CA ASN A 89 -19.50 11.00 -19.46
C ASN A 89 -18.65 10.84 -20.73
N LEU A 90 -17.49 11.49 -20.79
CA LEU A 90 -16.54 11.34 -21.90
C LEU A 90 -16.05 9.88 -22.01
N LEU A 91 -15.61 9.28 -20.91
CA LEU A 91 -15.14 7.89 -20.90
C LEU A 91 -16.25 6.91 -21.28
N ASN A 92 -17.49 7.12 -20.81
CA ASN A 92 -18.64 6.31 -21.17
C ASN A 92 -18.98 6.43 -22.67
N ALA A 93 -18.90 7.65 -23.22
CA ALA A 93 -19.10 7.89 -24.65
C ALA A 93 -18.00 7.23 -25.49
N LEU A 94 -16.74 7.36 -25.07
CA LEU A 94 -15.58 6.73 -25.68
C LEU A 94 -15.72 5.21 -25.70
N GLU A 95 -16.05 4.61 -24.55
CA GLU A 95 -16.27 3.17 -24.43
C GLU A 95 -17.43 2.70 -25.32
N THR A 96 -18.53 3.44 -25.37
CA THR A 96 -19.69 3.11 -26.22
C THR A 96 -19.33 3.12 -27.71
N LYS A 97 -18.62 4.15 -28.17
CA LYS A 97 -18.18 4.24 -29.57
C LYS A 97 -17.15 3.17 -29.92
N LEU A 98 -16.20 2.89 -29.03
CA LEU A 98 -15.23 1.80 -29.20
C LEU A 98 -15.94 0.44 -29.33
N LYS A 99 -16.96 0.18 -28.50
CA LYS A 99 -17.79 -1.03 -28.62
C LYS A 99 -18.49 -1.13 -29.97
N MET A 100 -19.01 -0.02 -30.49
CA MET A 100 -19.65 -0.01 -31.80
C MET A 100 -18.66 -0.26 -32.96
N ILE A 101 -17.50 0.39 -32.93
CA ILE A 101 -16.48 0.29 -33.99
C ILE A 101 -15.84 -1.11 -33.99
N LEU A 102 -15.57 -1.68 -32.82
CA LEU A 102 -14.92 -2.98 -32.65
C LEU A 102 -15.93 -4.14 -32.54
N ASN A 103 -17.20 -3.89 -32.88
CA ASN A 103 -18.30 -4.85 -32.70
C ASN A 103 -18.00 -6.20 -33.36
N GLY A 104 -18.40 -7.29 -32.70
CA GLY A 104 -18.17 -8.65 -33.17
C GLY A 104 -16.74 -9.18 -33.04
N ASN A 105 -15.76 -8.32 -32.71
CA ASN A 105 -14.36 -8.74 -32.51
C ASN A 105 -13.92 -8.71 -31.03
N ILE A 106 -14.67 -8.04 -30.15
CA ILE A 106 -14.31 -7.92 -28.73
C ILE A 106 -14.51 -9.26 -27.99
N THR A 107 -13.47 -9.70 -27.28
CA THR A 107 -13.51 -10.86 -26.36
C THR A 107 -13.55 -10.44 -24.89
N ARG A 108 -12.93 -9.30 -24.55
CA ARG A 108 -12.93 -8.76 -23.19
C ARG A 108 -12.77 -7.24 -23.23
N ILE A 109 -13.46 -6.58 -22.31
CA ILE A 109 -13.27 -5.15 -22.01
C ILE A 109 -12.83 -5.05 -20.55
N LYS A 110 -11.85 -4.21 -20.26
CA LYS A 110 -11.42 -3.93 -18.89
C LYS A 110 -11.26 -2.43 -18.72
N ARG A 111 -11.97 -1.88 -17.74
CA ARG A 111 -11.81 -0.51 -17.23
C ARG A 111 -11.48 -0.63 -15.75
N LEU A 112 -10.32 -0.16 -15.35
CA LEU A 112 -9.92 -0.11 -13.94
C LEU A 112 -10.37 1.21 -13.31
N PRO A 113 -10.48 1.29 -11.97
CA PRO A 113 -10.51 2.58 -11.29
C PRO A 113 -9.35 3.48 -11.74
N ALA A 114 -9.57 4.78 -11.76
CA ALA A 114 -8.53 5.73 -12.15
C ALA A 114 -7.43 5.77 -11.10
N LEU A 115 -6.17 5.72 -11.54
CA LEU A 115 -5.03 5.95 -10.65
C LEU A 115 -4.87 7.45 -10.43
N VAL A 116 -4.73 7.87 -9.18
CA VAL A 116 -4.47 9.27 -8.82
C VAL A 116 -2.99 9.41 -8.53
N ARG A 117 -2.30 10.24 -9.31
CA ARG A 117 -0.84 10.35 -9.31
C ARG A 117 -0.44 11.73 -8.81
N GLY A 118 0.47 11.77 -7.84
CA GLY A 118 0.92 13.02 -7.22
C GLY A 118 -0.14 13.69 -6.35
N ALA A 119 -1.06 12.92 -5.78
CA ALA A 119 -1.98 13.43 -4.76
C ALA A 119 -1.22 13.69 -3.44
N GLU A 120 -1.69 14.68 -2.68
CA GLU A 120 -1.18 14.98 -1.33
C GLU A 120 -1.38 13.79 -0.38
N VAL A 121 -2.51 13.08 -0.50
CA VAL A 121 -2.79 11.85 0.23
C VAL A 121 -2.53 10.66 -0.69
N ASP A 122 -1.44 9.95 -0.45
CA ASP A 122 -1.13 8.72 -1.17
C ASP A 122 -2.04 7.56 -0.70
N ARG A 123 -2.70 6.94 -1.68
CA ARG A 123 -3.63 5.82 -1.49
C ARG A 123 -3.04 4.49 -1.94
N TYR A 124 -1.87 4.49 -2.57
CA TYR A 124 -1.31 3.31 -3.21
C TYR A 124 -0.14 2.75 -2.41
N TRP A 125 -0.43 1.76 -1.58
CA TRP A 125 0.56 1.07 -0.75
C TRP A 125 0.67 -0.39 -1.22
N PRO A 126 1.68 -0.74 -2.03
CA PRO A 126 1.84 -2.10 -2.53
C PRO A 126 1.99 -3.11 -1.39
N THR A 127 1.53 -4.33 -1.62
CA THR A 127 1.75 -5.43 -0.67
C THR A 127 3.22 -5.88 -0.69
N THR A 128 3.63 -6.62 0.34
CA THR A 128 5.00 -7.20 0.42
C THR A 128 5.36 -8.15 -0.72
N ASP A 129 4.37 -8.62 -1.51
CA ASP A 129 4.54 -9.40 -2.74
C ASP A 129 4.28 -8.58 -4.03
N ASP A 130 4.47 -7.25 -3.96
CA ASP A 130 4.42 -6.30 -5.07
C ASP A 130 3.06 -6.18 -5.79
N ARG A 131 1.94 -6.48 -5.11
CA ARG A 131 0.61 -6.27 -5.68
C ARG A 131 0.16 -4.84 -5.43
N LEU A 132 -0.31 -4.16 -6.48
CA LEU A 132 -0.92 -2.84 -6.37
C LEU A 132 -2.23 -2.92 -5.60
N LEU A 133 -2.31 -2.17 -4.51
CA LEU A 133 -3.51 -2.03 -3.69
C LEU A 133 -3.81 -0.54 -3.48
N GLU A 134 -5.06 -0.15 -3.69
CA GLU A 134 -5.55 1.19 -3.35
C GLU A 134 -6.33 1.08 -2.03
N TYR A 135 -5.90 1.86 -1.03
CA TYR A 135 -6.57 2.01 0.25
C TYR A 135 -7.52 3.22 0.23
N ASP A 136 -8.50 3.22 1.12
CA ASP A 136 -9.45 4.32 1.34
C ASP A 136 -8.86 5.42 2.24
N MET A 137 -7.60 5.78 2.01
CA MET A 137 -6.92 6.85 2.73
C MET A 137 -7.52 8.20 2.34
N ASP A 138 -7.90 9.00 3.33
CA ASP A 138 -8.52 10.31 3.12
C ASP A 138 -7.75 11.47 3.77
N GLN A 139 -6.75 11.19 4.62
CA GLN A 139 -5.96 12.22 5.25
C GLN A 139 -4.54 11.75 5.59
N LEU A 140 -3.53 12.57 5.28
CA LEU A 140 -2.20 12.49 5.89
C LEU A 140 -2.25 13.13 7.29
N VAL A 141 -2.13 12.32 8.34
CA VAL A 141 -2.29 12.76 9.73
C VAL A 141 -0.96 13.23 10.32
N TYR A 142 0.13 12.55 9.97
CA TYR A 142 1.48 12.84 10.43
C TYR A 142 2.50 12.30 9.43
N GLU A 143 3.56 13.06 9.18
CA GLU A 143 4.73 12.62 8.44
C GLU A 143 5.98 13.28 9.01
N GLU A 144 7.00 12.49 9.31
CA GLU A 144 8.29 12.99 9.75
C GLU A 144 9.40 11.99 9.45
N ASP A 145 10.54 12.49 8.99
CA ASP A 145 11.77 11.70 8.94
C ASP A 145 12.44 11.69 10.32
N SER A 146 12.60 10.50 10.89
CA SER A 146 13.46 10.27 12.05
C SER A 146 14.91 10.07 11.58
N PRO A 147 15.90 10.10 12.48
CA PRO A 147 17.28 9.70 12.13
C PRO A 147 17.41 8.25 11.62
N TYR A 148 16.36 7.44 11.68
CA TYR A 148 16.39 6.00 11.42
C TYR A 148 15.46 5.58 10.28
N GLN A 149 14.27 6.18 10.18
CA GLN A 149 13.24 5.81 9.21
C GLN A 149 12.27 6.97 8.98
N ASN A 150 11.55 6.90 7.86
CA ASN A 150 10.40 7.74 7.61
C ASN A 150 9.18 7.21 8.39
N ILE A 151 8.44 8.10 9.04
CA ILE A 151 7.27 7.77 9.84
C ILE A 151 6.06 8.48 9.24
N LYS A 152 5.05 7.72 8.83
CA LYS A 152 3.77 8.23 8.35
C LYS A 152 2.62 7.67 9.17
N ILE A 153 1.60 8.51 9.37
CA ILE A 153 0.28 8.07 9.80
C ILE A 153 -0.74 8.63 8.82
N LEU A 154 -1.47 7.73 8.17
CA LEU A 154 -2.60 8.08 7.30
C LEU A 154 -3.90 7.62 7.94
N HIS A 155 -4.98 8.37 7.74
CA HIS A 155 -6.32 7.95 8.16
C HIS A 155 -7.02 7.22 7.01
N SER A 156 -7.55 6.04 7.30
CA SER A 156 -8.44 5.25 6.47
C SER A 156 -9.85 5.23 7.09
N GLN A 157 -10.88 5.33 6.26
CA GLN A 157 -12.27 5.28 6.75
C GLN A 157 -12.63 3.92 7.35
N GLN A 158 -12.12 2.84 6.76
CA GLN A 158 -12.35 1.47 7.21
C GLN A 158 -11.43 1.06 8.36
N TYR A 159 -10.14 1.43 8.29
CA TYR A 159 -9.12 0.89 9.18
C TYR A 159 -8.73 1.83 10.33
N GLY A 160 -9.21 3.09 10.32
CA GLY A 160 -8.79 4.13 11.24
C GLY A 160 -7.40 4.67 10.89
N ASN A 161 -6.66 5.18 11.87
CA ASN A 161 -5.28 5.59 11.63
C ASN A 161 -4.37 4.38 11.37
N VAL A 162 -3.49 4.51 10.39
CA VAL A 162 -2.58 3.47 9.90
C VAL A 162 -1.14 3.98 10.02
N LEU A 163 -0.33 3.29 10.82
CA LEU A 163 1.10 3.53 10.95
C LEU A 163 1.84 2.89 9.78
N ILE A 164 2.66 3.69 9.11
CA ILE A 164 3.51 3.29 8.00
C ILE A 164 4.95 3.71 8.32
N LEU A 165 5.89 2.78 8.23
CA LEU A 165 7.31 3.01 8.48
C LEU A 165 8.12 2.62 7.25
N ASP A 166 8.97 3.53 6.75
CA ASP A 166 9.73 3.35 5.50
C ASP A 166 8.87 2.79 4.34
N ASP A 167 7.67 3.34 4.21
CA ASP A 167 6.67 2.97 3.20
C ASP A 167 6.10 1.53 3.31
N ASP A 168 6.31 0.85 4.44
CA ASP A 168 5.66 -0.42 4.79
C ASP A 168 4.51 -0.21 5.79
N ILE A 169 3.36 -0.87 5.57
CA ILE A 169 2.20 -0.78 6.47
C ILE A 169 2.46 -1.68 7.69
N ASN A 170 2.61 -1.07 8.87
CA ASN A 170 2.88 -1.81 10.09
C ASN A 170 1.62 -2.22 10.83
N LEU A 171 0.74 -1.25 11.13
CA LEU A 171 -0.44 -1.48 11.94
C LEU A 171 -1.50 -0.38 11.75
N ALA A 172 -2.75 -0.79 11.59
CA ALA A 172 -3.92 0.09 11.69
C ALA A 172 -4.62 -0.01 13.06
N GLU A 173 -5.40 1.01 13.43
CA GLU A 173 -6.24 0.99 14.62
C GLU A 173 -7.29 -0.15 14.63
N SER A 174 -7.62 -0.68 13.45
CA SER A 174 -8.51 -1.84 13.29
C SER A 174 -7.83 -3.21 13.47
N ASP A 175 -6.49 -3.27 13.53
CA ASP A 175 -5.71 -4.51 13.48
C ASP A 175 -5.59 -5.23 14.83
N LEU A 176 -6.65 -5.24 15.64
CA LEU A 176 -6.70 -6.02 16.88
C LEU A 176 -6.38 -7.51 16.63
N THR A 177 -6.74 -8.03 15.45
CA THR A 177 -6.45 -9.41 15.06
C THR A 177 -4.95 -9.70 15.00
N TYR A 178 -4.15 -8.74 14.53
CA TYR A 178 -2.68 -8.86 14.53
C TYR A 178 -2.15 -8.94 15.97
N THR A 179 -2.60 -8.03 16.84
CA THR A 179 -2.23 -8.01 18.26
C THR A 179 -2.65 -9.31 18.97
N GLN A 180 -3.84 -9.81 18.70
CA GLN A 180 -4.31 -11.09 19.27
C GLN A 180 -3.45 -12.26 18.78
N ALA A 181 -3.07 -12.30 17.51
CA ALA A 181 -2.24 -13.36 16.94
C ALA A 181 -0.84 -13.40 17.57
N ILE A 182 -0.17 -12.26 17.69
CA ILE A 182 1.16 -12.18 18.30
C ILE A 182 1.13 -12.45 19.82
N MET A 183 -0.02 -12.22 20.47
CA MET A 183 -0.27 -12.59 21.87
C MET A 183 -0.77 -14.05 22.05
N GLY A 184 -0.65 -14.89 21.02
CA GLY A 184 -0.96 -16.32 21.13
C GLY A 184 -2.44 -16.68 20.95
N ASN A 185 -3.28 -15.78 20.45
CA ASN A 185 -4.72 -16.00 20.19
C ASN A 185 -5.50 -16.49 21.41
N GLY A 186 -5.22 -15.93 22.59
CA GLY A 186 -5.91 -16.26 23.84
C GLY A 186 -5.57 -17.64 24.43
N ARG A 187 -4.56 -18.33 23.89
CA ARG A 187 -4.06 -19.61 24.42
C ARG A 187 -3.17 -19.43 25.64
N GLU A 188 -2.57 -18.25 25.78
CA GLU A 188 -1.61 -17.93 26.83
C GLU A 188 -2.25 -17.21 28.02
N SER A 189 -1.70 -17.43 29.21
CA SER A 189 -2.07 -16.69 30.42
C SER A 189 -0.88 -15.86 30.91
N TYR A 190 -0.99 -14.54 30.78
CA TYR A 190 0.08 -13.59 31.11
C TYR A 190 0.07 -13.13 32.58
N ALA A 191 -0.86 -13.61 33.40
CA ALA A 191 -0.95 -13.19 34.80
C ALA A 191 0.29 -13.63 35.60
N GLY A 192 1.03 -12.65 36.15
CA GLY A 192 2.26 -12.90 36.92
C GLY A 192 3.46 -13.34 36.08
N LYS A 193 3.44 -13.06 34.78
CA LYS A 193 4.48 -13.44 33.81
C LYS A 193 5.37 -12.27 33.44
N GLU A 194 6.67 -12.51 33.31
CA GLU A 194 7.59 -11.53 32.74
C GLU A 194 7.64 -11.70 31.23
N VAL A 195 7.27 -10.64 30.50
CA VAL A 195 7.17 -10.64 29.04
C VAL A 195 8.18 -9.66 28.47
N LEU A 196 8.94 -10.09 27.46
CA LEU A 196 9.82 -9.24 26.68
C LEU A 196 9.19 -8.98 25.31
N ILE A 197 9.03 -7.71 24.95
CA ILE A 197 8.58 -7.30 23.61
C ILE A 197 9.74 -6.56 22.95
N LEU A 198 10.16 -7.02 21.77
CA LEU A 198 11.27 -6.44 21.03
C LEU A 198 10.77 -5.42 20.02
N GLY A 199 11.13 -4.17 20.35
CA GLY A 199 10.28 -2.99 20.25
C GLY A 199 8.81 -3.25 20.58
N GLY A 200 7.86 -2.47 20.13
CA GLY A 200 8.11 -1.20 19.53
C GLY A 200 6.93 -0.39 19.16
N GLY A 201 7.06 0.17 17.97
CA GLY A 201 6.76 1.58 17.80
C GLY A 201 5.27 1.87 17.88
N ASP A 202 4.48 0.99 17.26
CA ASP A 202 3.05 0.78 17.53
C ASP A 202 2.82 -0.03 18.82
N GLY A 203 3.74 -0.96 19.04
CA GLY A 203 3.83 -2.02 20.03
C GLY A 203 4.89 -3.08 19.64
N GLY A 204 5.42 -3.09 18.41
CA GLY A 204 6.53 -3.95 17.93
C GLY A 204 7.64 -3.17 17.18
N ILE A 205 8.91 -3.44 17.54
CA ILE A 205 10.18 -2.94 16.95
C ILE A 205 10.63 -1.45 17.13
N LEU A 206 11.86 -1.31 17.65
CA LEU A 206 12.83 -0.21 17.53
C LEU A 206 12.75 1.09 18.39
N PHE A 207 13.97 1.62 18.53
CA PHE A 207 14.55 2.66 19.37
C PHE A 207 14.00 4.08 19.13
N GLU A 208 12.68 4.30 19.13
CA GLU A 208 12.20 5.54 18.50
C GLU A 208 11.14 6.28 19.30
N MET A 209 11.64 7.24 20.09
CA MET A 209 10.83 8.23 20.78
C MET A 209 9.83 8.91 19.82
N LYS A 210 10.24 9.18 18.57
CA LYS A 210 9.34 9.79 17.57
C LYS A 210 8.17 8.90 17.20
N VAL A 211 8.39 7.60 17.02
CA VAL A 211 7.30 6.65 16.74
C VAL A 211 6.38 6.54 17.96
N ILE A 212 6.95 6.44 19.17
CA ILE A 212 6.16 6.44 20.42
C ILE A 212 5.33 7.72 20.55
N ASP A 213 5.91 8.89 20.30
CA ASP A 213 5.22 10.18 20.39
C ASP A 213 4.11 10.30 19.34
N ALA A 214 4.36 9.85 18.11
CA ALA A 214 3.37 9.81 17.04
C ALA A 214 2.21 8.86 17.39
N CYS A 215 2.50 7.63 17.80
CA CYS A 215 1.49 6.64 18.20
C CYS A 215 0.70 7.10 19.43
N LYS A 216 1.38 7.63 20.45
CA LYS A 216 0.74 8.26 21.62
C LYS A 216 -0.20 9.39 21.22
N LYS A 217 0.08 10.12 20.15
CA LYS A 217 -0.77 11.24 19.74
C LYS A 217 -1.91 10.80 18.83
N TYR A 218 -1.65 9.89 17.90
CA TYR A 218 -2.52 9.62 16.76
C TYR A 218 -3.09 8.19 16.72
N MET A 219 -2.47 7.21 17.39
CA MET A 219 -2.90 5.79 17.38
C MET A 219 -3.60 5.38 18.69
N ARG A 220 -4.45 6.26 19.24
CA ARG A 220 -5.03 6.09 20.58
C ARG A 220 -5.94 4.88 20.72
N ARG A 221 -6.60 4.41 19.65
CA ARG A 221 -7.39 3.16 19.72
C ARG A 221 -6.50 1.93 19.90
N THR A 222 -5.27 1.98 19.41
CA THR A 222 -4.27 0.92 19.57
C THR A 222 -3.61 0.99 20.95
N CYS A 223 -2.99 2.12 21.29
CA CYS A 223 -2.13 2.20 22.47
C CYS A 223 -2.85 2.65 23.75
N GLY A 224 -4.09 3.13 23.66
CA GLY A 224 -4.81 3.71 24.80
C GLY A 224 -4.00 4.81 25.48
N ASN A 225 -3.73 4.64 26.78
CA ASN A 225 -2.90 5.54 27.59
C ASN A 225 -1.55 4.92 28.00
N ILE A 226 -1.20 3.73 27.51
CA ILE A 226 0.00 3.02 27.98
C ILE A 226 1.29 3.78 27.64
N LEU A 227 1.30 4.51 26.52
CA LEU A 227 2.44 5.33 26.09
C LEU A 227 2.48 6.72 26.75
N ASP A 228 1.55 7.01 27.68
CA ASP A 228 1.59 8.29 28.41
C ASP A 228 2.79 8.37 29.37
N SER A 229 3.23 7.22 29.87
CA SER A 229 4.43 7.04 30.68
C SER A 229 5.29 5.91 30.10
N LEU A 230 6.60 6.01 30.21
CA LEU A 230 7.51 4.92 29.82
C LEU A 230 7.64 3.86 30.92
N GLU A 231 7.14 4.13 32.12
CA GLU A 231 7.16 3.20 33.25
C GLU A 231 5.80 3.20 33.96
N GLY A 232 5.39 2.04 34.45
CA GLY A 232 4.23 1.90 35.32
C GLY A 232 4.38 0.69 36.25
N ASP A 233 3.33 0.39 37.00
CA ASP A 233 3.38 -0.62 38.07
C ASP A 233 3.83 -2.02 37.60
N CYS A 234 3.56 -2.36 36.33
CA CYS A 234 3.84 -3.67 35.75
C CYS A 234 4.50 -3.64 34.36
N TYR A 235 5.03 -2.48 33.93
CA TYR A 235 5.72 -2.36 32.65
C TYR A 235 6.82 -1.30 32.67
N GLN A 236 7.80 -1.49 31.79
CA GLN A 236 8.84 -0.51 31.47
C GLN A 236 9.08 -0.52 29.95
N ILE A 237 9.24 0.65 29.37
CA ILE A 237 9.52 0.87 27.95
C ILE A 237 10.93 1.42 27.85
N LEU A 238 11.83 0.62 27.28
CA LEU A 238 13.21 1.03 27.03
C LEU A 238 13.31 1.57 25.60
N VAL A 239 13.53 2.88 25.46
CA VAL A 239 13.79 3.51 24.17
C VAL A 239 15.28 3.36 23.86
N GLU A 240 15.68 2.15 23.46
CA GLU A 240 17.06 1.78 23.11
C GLU A 240 17.08 0.75 21.96
N ASP A 241 18.24 0.57 21.30
CA ASP A 241 18.44 -0.60 20.43
C ASP A 241 18.32 -1.87 21.28
N CYS A 242 17.47 -2.80 20.84
CA CYS A 242 17.22 -4.03 21.56
C CYS A 242 18.45 -4.94 21.62
N VAL A 243 19.39 -4.87 20.67
CA VAL A 243 20.54 -5.79 20.60
C VAL A 243 21.49 -5.61 21.79
N PRO A 244 21.96 -4.40 22.14
CA PRO A 244 22.72 -4.16 23.38
C PRO A 244 21.98 -4.59 24.65
N VAL A 245 20.69 -4.27 24.75
CA VAL A 245 19.85 -4.62 25.92
C VAL A 245 19.76 -6.14 26.09
N LEU A 246 19.54 -6.86 25.01
CA LEU A 246 19.53 -8.33 25.01
C LEU A 246 20.86 -8.92 25.44
N ARG A 247 21.99 -8.38 24.97
CA ARG A 247 23.33 -8.85 25.40
C ARG A 247 23.53 -8.65 26.90
N LYS A 248 23.05 -7.53 27.46
CA LYS A 248 23.09 -7.27 28.89
C LYS A 248 22.25 -8.29 29.67
N TYR A 249 21.01 -8.55 29.26
CA TYR A 249 20.16 -9.56 29.91
C TYR A 249 20.79 -10.96 29.90
N VAL A 250 21.45 -11.35 28.80
CA VAL A 250 22.20 -12.61 28.73
C VAL A 250 23.36 -12.64 29.74
N GLN A 251 24.11 -11.55 29.87
CA GLN A 251 25.20 -11.45 30.85
C GLN A 251 24.71 -11.51 32.30
N GLU A 252 23.54 -10.93 32.57
CA GLU A 252 22.90 -10.92 33.89
C GLU A 252 22.19 -12.23 34.22
N GLY A 253 22.05 -13.14 33.26
CA GLY A 253 21.25 -14.36 33.42
C GLY A 253 19.76 -14.10 33.56
N LYS A 254 19.26 -12.95 33.07
CA LYS A 254 17.84 -12.60 33.10
C LYS A 254 17.06 -13.46 32.11
N THR A 255 15.93 -14.00 32.55
CA THR A 255 15.01 -14.83 31.75
C THR A 255 13.62 -14.21 31.73
N PHE A 256 12.82 -14.57 30.73
CA PHE A 256 11.42 -14.12 30.59
C PHE A 256 10.54 -15.35 30.32
N ASP A 257 9.27 -15.31 30.72
CA ASP A 257 8.30 -16.35 30.41
C ASP A 257 7.89 -16.34 28.94
N TYR A 258 7.82 -15.15 28.33
CA TYR A 258 7.42 -14.94 26.93
C TYR A 258 8.32 -13.90 26.24
N GLY A 259 8.51 -14.06 24.94
CA GLY A 259 9.26 -13.15 24.08
C GLY A 259 8.58 -12.95 22.73
N ASN A 260 8.22 -11.70 22.40
CA ASN A 260 7.56 -11.35 21.14
C ASN A 260 8.44 -10.38 20.32
N ALA A 261 8.47 -10.57 18.99
CA ALA A 261 9.20 -9.70 18.07
C ALA A 261 8.48 -9.66 16.71
N GLN A 262 8.34 -8.48 16.10
CA GLN A 262 7.54 -8.30 14.88
C GLN A 262 8.32 -8.34 13.56
N THR A 263 9.55 -7.82 13.44
CA THR A 263 10.18 -7.65 12.09
C THR A 263 11.46 -8.41 11.85
N MET A 264 12.07 -9.06 12.83
CA MET A 264 13.43 -9.54 12.60
C MET A 264 13.51 -11.05 12.44
N THR A 265 13.23 -11.54 11.24
CA THR A 265 13.62 -12.91 10.85
C THR A 265 15.14 -13.10 10.94
N GLU A 266 15.91 -12.03 10.74
CA GLU A 266 17.37 -12.01 10.87
C GLU A 266 17.83 -11.86 12.33
N ALA A 267 17.09 -11.16 13.21
CA ALA A 267 17.36 -11.19 14.65
C ALA A 267 16.95 -12.49 15.30
N LEU A 268 15.92 -13.19 14.79
CA LEU A 268 15.63 -14.57 15.16
C LEU A 268 16.88 -15.44 14.97
N ARG A 269 17.58 -15.30 13.84
CA ARG A 269 18.85 -15.98 13.60
C ARG A 269 19.96 -15.56 14.57
N LEU A 270 20.09 -14.27 14.89
CA LEU A 270 21.03 -13.78 15.90
C LEU A 270 20.70 -14.29 17.31
N TYR A 271 19.41 -14.39 17.65
CA TYR A 271 18.93 -14.93 18.92
C TYR A 271 19.21 -16.43 19.02
N GLU A 272 18.93 -17.20 17.96
CA GLU A 272 19.30 -18.61 17.84
C GLU A 272 20.81 -18.83 18.00
N GLU A 273 21.64 -17.96 17.42
CA GLU A 273 23.10 -18.02 17.58
C GLU A 273 23.58 -17.69 19.01
N GLN A 274 22.86 -16.83 19.75
CA GLN A 274 23.15 -16.58 21.17
C GLN A 274 22.69 -17.74 22.06
N LEU A 275 21.52 -18.32 21.79
CA LEU A 275 21.01 -19.48 22.52
C LEU A 275 21.95 -20.69 22.41
N LYS A 276 22.60 -20.88 21.27
CA LYS A 276 23.65 -21.90 21.05
C LYS A 276 24.91 -21.70 21.91
N LYS A 277 25.12 -20.52 22.50
CA LYS A 277 26.29 -20.21 23.34
C LYS A 277 26.02 -20.41 24.83
N LEU A 278 24.79 -20.72 25.22
CA LEU A 278 24.44 -21.00 26.62
C LEU A 278 25.05 -22.34 27.06
N SER A 279 25.54 -22.39 28.30
CA SER A 279 26.09 -23.61 28.91
C SER A 279 25.00 -24.67 29.19
N CYS A 280 23.74 -24.26 29.17
CA CYS A 280 22.54 -25.07 29.30
C CYS A 280 21.87 -25.16 27.90
N PRO A 281 21.66 -26.35 27.33
CA PRO A 281 20.94 -26.49 26.07
C PRO A 281 19.48 -26.05 26.24
N VAL A 282 19.08 -25.01 25.51
CA VAL A 282 17.69 -24.55 25.46
C VAL A 282 17.06 -25.07 24.18
N GLY A 283 15.94 -25.80 24.30
CA GLY A 283 15.13 -26.19 23.15
C GLY A 283 14.25 -25.04 22.69
N PHE A 284 14.08 -24.87 21.38
CA PHE A 284 13.09 -23.95 20.82
C PHE A 284 12.37 -24.60 19.65
N SER A 285 11.10 -24.26 19.46
CA SER A 285 10.28 -24.67 18.32
C SER A 285 9.86 -23.45 17.51
N LYS A 286 9.98 -23.53 16.19
CA LYS A 286 9.55 -22.47 15.27
C LYS A 286 8.21 -22.88 14.66
N GLU A 287 7.15 -22.14 14.99
CA GLU A 287 5.87 -22.25 14.30
C GLU A 287 5.65 -21.00 13.45
N VAL A 288 5.35 -21.20 12.16
CA VAL A 288 4.90 -20.11 11.29
C VAL A 288 3.39 -20.00 11.47
N ILE A 289 2.96 -18.99 12.23
CA ILE A 289 1.56 -18.67 12.40
C ILE A 289 1.18 -17.68 11.29
N VAL A 290 0.53 -18.17 10.24
CA VAL A 290 -0.07 -17.31 9.22
C VAL A 290 -1.44 -16.88 9.72
N SER A 291 -1.61 -15.61 10.06
CA SER A 291 -2.95 -15.05 10.25
C SER A 291 -3.65 -15.06 8.89
N LYS A 292 -4.61 -15.97 8.69
CA LYS A 292 -5.55 -15.85 7.58
C LYS A 292 -6.41 -14.63 7.86
N GLN A 293 -6.12 -13.49 7.23
CA GLN A 293 -7.08 -12.40 7.14
C GLN A 293 -8.36 -12.95 6.49
N CYS A 294 -9.49 -12.60 7.09
CA CYS A 294 -10.83 -13.16 6.88
C CYS A 294 -11.23 -13.34 5.41
N ASP A 295 -11.50 -14.58 5.01
CA ASP A 295 -12.41 -14.94 3.91
C ASP A 295 -13.88 -14.71 4.33
N HIS A 296 -14.27 -13.50 4.76
CA HIS A 296 -15.68 -13.18 5.03
C HIS A 296 -16.10 -11.92 4.27
N ALA A 297 -16.22 -12.07 2.95
CA ALA A 297 -17.17 -11.33 2.15
C ALA A 297 -18.26 -12.33 1.67
N GLN A 298 -19.40 -12.32 2.35
CA GLN A 298 -20.70 -12.74 1.80
C GLN A 298 -21.68 -11.59 1.97
#